data_AF-A0A0K2X8Q2-F1
#
_entry.id   AF-A0A0K2X8Q2-F1
#
_cell.length_a   1.000
_cell.length_b   1.000
_cell.length_c   1.000
_cell.angle_alpha   90.00
_cell.angle_beta   90.00
_cell.angle_gamma   90.00
#
_symmetry.space_group_name_H-M   'P 1'
#
loop_
_entity.id
_entity.type
_entity.pdbx_description
1 polymer ?
#
loop_
_entity_poly.entity_id
_entity_poly.type
_entity_poly.pdbx_seq_one_letter_code
_entity_poly.pdbx_strand_id
1 'polypeptide(L)'
;MSTNKQVIVLRHSNKYGEATSADPQNDVDGVVQNWLDDKKLEYKGLNTDKALSNLKAHFISKGGIIIKDVKNTQYQHSIVVEIPVKH
;
A
#
# COMPACT_ATOMS: atom_id res chain seq x y z
N MET A 1 -17.23 14.19 -6.40
CA MET A 1 -16.74 12.79 -6.41
C MET A 1 -16.54 12.38 -4.97
N SER A 2 -17.10 11.25 -4.54
CA SER A 2 -16.80 10.69 -3.21
C SER A 2 -15.50 9.91 -3.25
N THR A 3 -14.69 9.96 -2.18
CA THR A 3 -13.49 9.12 -2.04
C THR A 3 -13.67 8.18 -0.85
N ASN A 4 -13.17 6.95 -0.99
CA ASN A 4 -13.10 5.99 0.11
C ASN A 4 -11.66 5.87 0.61
N LYS A 5 -11.45 5.96 1.92
CA LYS A 5 -10.13 5.90 2.56
C LYS A 5 -9.76 4.46 2.89
N GLN A 6 -8.61 4.04 2.41
CA GLN A 6 -8.11 2.68 2.54
C GLN A 6 -6.72 2.67 3.20
N VAL A 7 -6.55 1.83 4.21
CA VAL A 7 -5.30 1.67 4.96
C VAL A 7 -4.61 0.40 4.47
N ILE A 8 -3.39 0.54 3.98
CA ILE A 8 -2.53 -0.59 3.60
C ILE A 8 -1.40 -0.68 4.61
N VAL A 9 -1.22 -1.88 5.16
CA VAL A 9 -0.17 -2.21 6.12
C VAL A 9 0.94 -2.96 5.40
N LEU A 10 2.09 -2.31 5.20
CA LEU A 10 3.30 -2.95 4.74
C LEU A 10 4.08 -3.52 5.94
N ARG A 11 4.26 -4.83 5.95
CA ARG A 11 5.10 -5.56 6.91
C ARG A 11 6.46 -5.85 6.30
N HIS A 12 7.49 -5.86 7.13
CA HIS A 12 8.84 -6.22 6.71
C HIS A 12 9.54 -7.12 7.74
N SER A 13 10.50 -7.91 7.25
CA SER A 13 11.31 -8.82 8.08
C SER A 13 12.33 -8.06 8.91
N ASN A 14 12.81 -8.70 9.98
CA ASN A 14 13.89 -8.17 10.79
C ASN A 14 15.28 -8.59 10.25
N LYS A 15 16.31 -7.93 10.79
CA LYS A 15 17.73 -7.88 10.36
C LYS A 15 18.01 -7.16 9.03
N TYR A 16 17.15 -7.25 8.00
CA TYR A 16 17.42 -6.65 6.68
C TYR A 16 16.41 -5.58 6.23
N GLY A 17 15.28 -5.41 6.96
CA GLY A 17 14.30 -4.37 6.66
C GLY A 17 13.60 -4.57 5.31
N GLU A 18 13.47 -5.82 4.88
CA GLU A 18 12.88 -6.19 3.59
C GLU A 18 11.38 -6.39 3.71
N ALA A 19 10.61 -5.77 2.83
CA ALA A 19 9.18 -5.92 2.75
C ALA A 19 8.77 -7.37 2.47
N THR A 20 7.83 -7.89 3.25
CA THR A 20 7.37 -9.28 3.18
C THR A 20 5.91 -9.38 2.72
N SER A 21 5.05 -8.49 3.21
CA SER A 21 3.65 -8.42 2.83
C SER A 21 3.12 -6.99 2.85
N ALA A 22 2.05 -6.75 2.10
CA ALA A 22 1.24 -5.55 2.10
C ALA A 22 -0.20 -6.02 2.18
N ASP A 23 -0.89 -5.65 3.27
CA ASP A 23 -2.22 -6.16 3.60
C ASP A 23 -3.17 -4.97 3.78
N PRO A 24 -4.31 -4.91 3.06
CA PRO A 24 -5.28 -3.85 3.28
C PRO A 24 -6.14 -4.15 4.53
N GLN A 25 -6.45 -3.13 5.33
CA GLN A 25 -7.17 -3.31 6.60
C GLN A 25 -8.67 -3.02 6.52
N ASN A 26 -9.13 -2.25 5.53
CA ASN A 26 -10.51 -1.83 5.43
C ASN A 26 -11.00 -1.79 3.97
N ASP A 27 -10.47 -2.70 3.14
CA ASP A 27 -10.73 -2.77 1.69
C ASP A 27 -12.21 -3.00 1.40
N VAL A 28 -12.89 -1.94 1.01
CA VAL A 28 -14.28 -2.02 0.56
C VAL A 28 -14.26 -2.42 -0.91
N ASP A 29 -15.04 -3.44 -1.25
CA ASP A 29 -15.18 -3.97 -2.62
C ASP A 29 -13.91 -4.61 -3.21
N GLY A 30 -12.87 -4.87 -2.40
CA GLY A 30 -11.65 -5.58 -2.83
C GLY A 30 -10.77 -4.80 -3.80
N VAL A 31 -10.96 -3.48 -3.93
CA VAL A 31 -10.27 -2.66 -4.92
C VAL A 31 -8.77 -2.60 -4.65
N VAL A 32 -8.37 -2.43 -3.38
CA VAL A 32 -6.96 -2.36 -3.01
C VAL A 32 -6.30 -3.71 -3.16
N GLN A 33 -6.98 -4.79 -2.77
CA GLN A 33 -6.49 -6.15 -2.93
C GLN A 33 -6.23 -6.46 -4.41
N ASN A 34 -7.15 -6.08 -5.30
CA ASN A 34 -6.95 -6.20 -6.75
C ASN A 34 -5.73 -5.40 -7.25
N TRP A 35 -5.45 -4.24 -6.66
CA TRP A 35 -4.24 -3.47 -6.99
C TRP A 35 -2.97 -4.13 -6.46
N LEU A 36 -3.03 -4.74 -5.27
CA LEU A 36 -1.92 -5.48 -4.66
C LEU A 36 -1.58 -6.77 -5.42
N ASP A 37 -2.57 -7.39 -6.04
CA ASP A 37 -2.42 -8.62 -6.85
C ASP A 37 -2.01 -8.35 -8.30
N ASP A 38 -1.78 -7.08 -8.69
CA ASP A 38 -1.28 -6.72 -10.01
C ASP A 38 0.14 -7.27 -10.21
N LYS A 39 0.34 -8.08 -11.26
CA LYS A 39 1.62 -8.70 -11.60
C LYS A 39 2.75 -7.68 -11.87
N LYS A 40 2.43 -6.41 -12.12
CA LYS A 40 3.42 -5.32 -12.28
C LYS A 40 3.88 -4.73 -10.95
N LEU A 41 3.14 -4.97 -9.86
CA LEU A 41 3.51 -4.48 -8.53
C LEU A 41 4.52 -5.43 -7.89
N GLU A 42 5.77 -4.98 -7.81
CA GLU A 42 6.84 -5.71 -7.14
C GLU A 42 7.32 -4.93 -5.92
N TYR A 43 7.08 -5.48 -4.73
CA TYR A 43 7.53 -4.89 -3.47
C TYR A 43 8.20 -5.91 -2.52
N LYS A 44 7.89 -7.20 -2.63
CA LYS A 44 8.41 -8.25 -1.75
C LYS A 44 9.92 -8.44 -1.94
N GLY A 45 10.66 -8.58 -0.85
CA GLY A 45 12.13 -8.72 -0.85
C GLY A 45 12.88 -7.41 -1.13
N LEU A 46 12.19 -6.31 -1.43
CA LEU A 46 12.82 -4.99 -1.50
C LEU A 46 12.99 -4.43 -0.09
N ASN A 47 13.99 -3.57 0.10
CA ASN A 47 14.04 -2.77 1.33
C ASN A 47 12.76 -1.94 1.49
N THR A 48 12.41 -1.63 2.74
CA THR A 48 11.12 -1.00 3.09
C THR A 48 10.89 0.31 2.35
N ASP A 49 11.90 1.16 2.18
CA ASP A 49 11.75 2.46 1.50
C ASP A 49 11.45 2.30 0.00
N LYS A 50 12.14 1.38 -0.68
CA LYS A 50 11.90 1.08 -2.09
C LYS A 50 10.56 0.39 -2.30
N ALA A 51 10.19 -0.54 -1.41
CA ALA A 51 8.87 -1.17 -1.41
C ALA A 51 7.75 -0.12 -1.28
N LEU A 52 7.90 0.85 -0.37
CA LEU A 52 6.95 1.95 -0.21
C LEU A 52 6.88 2.85 -1.43
N SER A 53 8.02 3.19 -2.03
CA SER A 53 8.06 3.98 -3.25
C SER A 53 7.29 3.29 -4.39
N ASN A 54 7.55 1.99 -4.60
CA ASN A 54 6.85 1.19 -5.61
C ASN A 54 5.33 1.10 -5.33
N LEU A 55 4.94 0.83 -4.08
CA LEU A 55 3.53 0.81 -3.69
C LEU A 55 2.83 2.15 -3.98
N LYS A 56 3.42 3.26 -3.55
CA LYS A 56 2.84 4.60 -3.77
C LYS A 56 2.71 4.91 -5.25
N ALA A 57 3.75 4.69 -6.05
CA ALA A 57 3.74 4.93 -7.49
C ALA A 57 2.66 4.08 -8.19
N HIS A 58 2.55 2.81 -7.81
CA HIS A 58 1.54 1.91 -8.35
C HIS A 58 0.12 2.38 -8.02
N PHE A 59 -0.17 2.70 -6.76
CA PHE A 59 -1.49 3.19 -6.38
C PHE A 59 -1.86 4.50 -7.07
N ILE A 60 -0.91 5.44 -7.20
CA ILE A 60 -1.12 6.67 -7.96
C ILE A 60 -1.45 6.36 -9.43
N SER A 61 -0.76 5.39 -10.04
CA SER A 61 -1.04 4.97 -11.42
C SER A 61 -2.44 4.37 -11.62
N LYS A 62 -3.03 3.82 -10.55
CA LYS A 62 -4.41 3.30 -10.53
C LYS A 62 -5.46 4.37 -10.20
N GLY A 63 -5.03 5.61 -9.95
CA GLY A 63 -5.89 6.73 -9.57
C GLY A 63 -6.09 6.90 -8.06
N GLY A 64 -5.35 6.18 -7.23
CA GLY A 64 -5.32 6.37 -5.79
C GLY A 64 -4.56 7.64 -5.39
N ILE A 65 -5.00 8.29 -4.31
CA ILE A 65 -4.36 9.50 -3.77
C ILE A 65 -3.70 9.13 -2.43
N ILE A 66 -2.39 9.29 -2.31
CA ILE A 66 -1.69 9.02 -1.05
C ILE A 66 -1.96 10.16 -0.06
N ILE A 67 -2.69 9.87 1.02
CA ILE A 67 -3.10 10.87 2.02
C ILE A 67 -2.12 10.93 3.18
N LYS A 68 -1.62 9.77 3.60
CA LYS A 68 -0.76 9.68 4.78
C LYS A 68 0.21 8.52 4.65
N ASP A 69 1.41 8.73 5.20
CA ASP A 69 2.41 7.69 5.41
C ASP A 69 2.76 7.67 6.90
N VAL A 70 2.64 6.52 7.55
CA VAL A 70 2.78 6.37 9.00
C VAL A 70 3.68 5.19 9.32
N LYS A 71 4.88 5.49 9.80
CA LYS A 71 5.76 4.48 10.38
C LYS A 71 5.22 4.10 11.76
N ASN A 72 4.57 2.95 11.84
CA ASN A 72 3.92 2.49 13.06
C ASN A 72 4.91 1.83 14.02
N THR A 73 5.77 0.97 13.49
CA THR A 73 6.80 0.26 14.27
C THR A 73 8.07 0.09 13.46
N GLN A 74 9.10 -0.50 14.05
CA GLN A 74 10.30 -0.89 13.33
C GLN A 74 10.12 -2.06 12.35
N TYR A 75 8.92 -2.64 12.26
CA TYR A 75 8.59 -3.78 11.37
C TYR A 75 7.37 -3.52 10.48
N GLN A 76 6.81 -2.31 10.57
CA GLN A 76 5.57 -1.98 9.90
C GLN A 76 5.53 -0.51 9.49
N HIS A 77 5.14 -0.30 8.23
CA HIS A 77 4.72 0.99 7.71
C HIS A 77 3.27 0.89 7.26
N SER A 78 2.49 1.94 7.44
CA SER A 78 1.13 2.01 6.91
C SER A 78 0.97 3.24 6.03
N ILE A 79 0.37 3.03 4.85
CA ILE A 79 -0.05 4.12 3.96
C ILE A 79 -1.57 4.20 3.94
N VAL A 80 -2.08 5.42 3.90
CA VAL A 80 -3.51 5.70 3.69
C VAL A 80 -3.68 6.22 2.27
N VAL A 81 -4.54 5.54 1.51
CA VAL A 81 -4.84 5.84 0.11
C VAL A 81 -6.31 6.16 -0.01
N GLU A 82 -6.64 7.29 -0.62
CA GLU A 82 -8.00 7.61 -1.04
C GLU A 82 -8.26 7.06 -2.44
N ILE A 83 -9.39 6.37 -2.60
CA ILE A 83 -9.82 5.76 -3.85
C ILE A 83 -11.05 6.53 -4.35
N PRO A 84 -11.01 7.10 -5.56
CA PRO A 84 -12.19 7.73 -6.16
C PRO A 84 -13.29 6.69 -6.39
N VAL A 85 -14.47 6.92 -5.84
CA VAL A 85 -15.64 6.09 -6.11
C VAL A 85 -16.38 6.72 -7.31
N LYS A 86 -16.50 5.96 -8.40
CA LYS A 86 -17.39 6.36 -9.50
C LYS A 86 -18.82 6.06 -9.06
N HIS A 87 -19.65 7.12 -9.02
CA HIS A 87 -21.10 7.00 -8.89
C HIS A 87 -21.71 6.49 -10.19
#